data_AF-A0A1G2V994-F1
#
_entry.id   AF-A0A1G2V994-F1
#
_cell.length_a   1.000
_cell.length_b   1.000
_cell.length_c   1.000
_cell.angle_alpha   90.00
_cell.angle_beta   90.00
_cell.angle_gamma   90.00
#
_symmetry.space_group_name_H-M   'P 1'
#
loop_
_entity.id
_entity.type
_entity.pdbx_description
1 polymer ?
#
loop_
_entity_poly.entity_id
_entity_poly.type
_entity_poly.pdbx_seq_one_letter_code
_entity_poly.pdbx_strand_id
1 'polypeptide(L)'
;MEIMKDRAKWILMALFVAGEEGLSPAQLQKAIFLLQKAFPNLETLSYNFQPYNYGPFDVGVYHDVEMLADNALVELRQRGGHNWSSYHISETGKKTSELLKNSLDSDAVLHLTKLVKLIQSVSFQTLIGSIYKKYPEYKKNSIFKDR
;
A
#
# COMPACT_ATOMS: atom_id res chain seq x y z
N MET A 1 -15.87 -17.41 10.13
CA MET A 1 -14.75 -17.09 9.22
C MET A 1 -14.97 -15.66 8.78
N GLU A 2 -14.22 -14.72 9.32
CA GLU A 2 -14.41 -13.31 8.99
C GLU A 2 -14.06 -13.12 7.51
N ILE A 3 -15.02 -12.60 6.73
CA ILE A 3 -14.84 -12.38 5.30
C ILE A 3 -13.86 -11.22 5.16
N MET A 4 -12.69 -11.48 4.55
CA MET A 4 -11.71 -10.44 4.24
C MET A 4 -12.39 -9.26 3.53
N LYS A 5 -12.25 -8.05 4.10
CA LYS A 5 -12.79 -6.81 3.50
C LYS A 5 -12.28 -6.63 2.08
N ASP A 6 -13.13 -6.16 1.18
CA ASP A 6 -12.75 -5.98 -0.23
C ASP A 6 -11.51 -5.09 -0.42
N ARG A 7 -11.40 -4.01 0.36
CA ARG A 7 -10.24 -3.11 0.31
C ARG A 7 -8.94 -3.72 0.85
N ALA A 8 -9.02 -4.77 1.68
CA ALA A 8 -7.86 -5.49 2.17
C ALA A 8 -7.27 -6.44 1.10
N LYS A 9 -8.09 -6.90 0.15
CA LYS A 9 -7.62 -7.68 -1.01
C LYS A 9 -6.59 -6.92 -1.83
N TRP A 10 -6.76 -5.59 -1.96
CA TRP A 10 -5.81 -4.71 -2.66
C TRP A 10 -4.48 -4.55 -1.91
N ILE A 11 -4.50 -4.54 -0.58
CA ILE A 11 -3.26 -4.57 0.23
C ILE A 11 -2.52 -5.89 0.01
N LEU A 12 -3.25 -7.01 0.09
CA LEU A 12 -2.66 -8.33 -0.11
C LEU A 12 -2.06 -8.46 -1.52
N MET A 13 -2.77 -7.97 -2.54
CA MET A 13 -2.28 -7.93 -3.92
C MET A 13 -1.04 -7.02 -4.09
N ALA A 14 -1.00 -5.88 -3.40
CA ALA A 14 0.18 -4.99 -3.43
C ALA A 14 1.42 -5.68 -2.87
N LEU A 15 1.28 -6.40 -1.74
CA LEU A 15 2.36 -7.17 -1.13
C LEU A 15 2.74 -8.39 -1.96
N PHE A 16 1.79 -9.03 -2.63
CA PHE A 16 2.06 -10.11 -3.57
C PHE A 16 2.95 -9.65 -4.72
N VAL A 17 2.64 -8.50 -5.33
CA VAL A 17 3.49 -7.93 -6.38
C VAL A 17 4.86 -7.48 -5.85
N ALA A 18 4.88 -6.94 -4.64
CA ALA A 18 6.13 -6.51 -4.00
C ALA A 18 7.12 -7.66 -3.85
N GLY A 19 6.62 -8.89 -3.68
CA GLY A 19 7.45 -10.09 -3.53
C GLY A 19 8.26 -10.06 -2.24
N GLU A 20 9.44 -10.69 -2.27
CA GLU A 20 10.31 -10.85 -1.09
C GLU A 20 10.88 -9.53 -0.54
N GLU A 21 10.91 -8.47 -1.35
CA GLU A 21 11.32 -7.14 -0.89
C GLU A 21 10.29 -6.52 0.09
N GLY A 22 9.01 -6.92 -0.04
CA GLY A 22 7.91 -6.35 0.73
C GLY A 22 7.72 -4.84 0.49
N LEU A 23 6.97 -4.21 1.38
CA LEU A 23 6.77 -2.76 1.39
C LEU A 23 6.95 -2.20 2.80
N SER A 24 7.57 -1.03 2.93
CA SER A 24 7.48 -0.25 4.16
C SER A 24 6.05 0.30 4.35
N PRO A 25 5.66 0.69 5.59
CA PRO A 25 4.35 1.27 5.84
C PRO A 25 4.05 2.48 4.96
N ALA A 26 5.05 3.34 4.76
CA ALA A 26 4.91 4.51 3.90
C ALA A 26 4.75 4.13 2.42
N GLN A 27 5.52 3.16 1.91
CA GLN A 27 5.38 2.69 0.53
C GLN A 27 4.00 2.10 0.27
N LEU A 28 3.48 1.27 1.20
CA LEU A 28 2.13 0.70 1.07
C LEU A 28 1.06 1.79 1.05
N GLN A 29 1.10 2.74 2.01
CA GLN A 29 0.20 3.89 2.04
C GLN A 29 0.19 4.63 0.70
N LYS A 30 1.36 4.81 0.07
CA LYS A 30 1.48 5.53 -1.20
C LYS A 30 0.98 4.70 -2.39
N ALA A 31 1.25 3.40 -2.41
CA ALA A 31 0.76 2.50 -3.45
C ALA A 31 -0.77 2.48 -3.49
N ILE A 32 -1.41 2.31 -2.32
CA ILE A 32 -2.88 2.27 -2.19
C ILE A 32 -3.50 3.63 -2.54
N PHE A 33 -2.92 4.73 -2.06
CA PHE A 33 -3.36 6.07 -2.41
C PHE A 33 -3.33 6.32 -3.93
N LEU A 34 -2.22 6.00 -4.57
CA LEU A 34 -2.04 6.23 -6.01
C LEU A 34 -2.98 5.35 -6.84
N LEU A 35 -3.22 4.10 -6.41
CA LEU A 35 -4.20 3.24 -7.06
C LEU A 35 -5.61 3.81 -6.95
N GLN A 36 -6.04 4.24 -5.76
CA GLN A 36 -7.38 4.83 -5.57
C GLN A 36 -7.56 6.12 -6.38
N LYS A 37 -6.51 6.94 -6.51
CA LYS A 37 -6.57 8.13 -7.38
C LYS A 37 -6.64 7.80 -8.87
N ALA A 38 -6.02 6.70 -9.30
CA ALA A 38 -6.08 6.24 -10.69
C ALA A 38 -7.43 5.59 -11.02
N PHE A 39 -8.09 4.96 -10.04
CA PHE A 39 -9.37 4.26 -10.20
C PHE A 39 -10.41 4.76 -9.18
N PRO A 40 -10.94 5.99 -9.32
CA PRO A 40 -11.84 6.58 -8.34
C PRO A 40 -13.20 5.86 -8.22
N ASN A 41 -13.59 5.09 -9.24
CA ASN A 41 -14.85 4.34 -9.27
C ASN A 41 -14.69 2.88 -8.82
N LEU A 42 -13.50 2.49 -8.33
CA LEU A 42 -13.25 1.14 -7.83
C LEU A 42 -13.83 1.00 -6.43
N GLU A 43 -15.11 0.62 -6.33
CA GLU A 43 -15.86 0.56 -5.06
C GLU A 43 -15.21 -0.35 -4.01
N THR A 44 -14.51 -1.39 -4.46
CA THR A 44 -13.77 -2.32 -3.60
C THR A 44 -12.53 -1.70 -2.95
N LEU A 45 -12.12 -0.49 -3.37
CA LEU A 45 -10.96 0.23 -2.86
C LEU A 45 -11.38 1.59 -2.29
N SER A 46 -11.73 1.60 -1.01
CA SER A 46 -12.22 2.81 -0.32
C SER A 46 -11.46 3.10 0.97
N TYR A 47 -10.60 4.12 0.91
CA TYR A 47 -9.90 4.76 2.02
C TYR A 47 -10.11 6.28 1.97
N ASN A 48 -10.10 6.92 3.14
CA ASN A 48 -10.26 8.35 3.32
C ASN A 48 -8.91 9.05 3.58
N PHE A 49 -8.02 9.04 2.58
CA PHE A 49 -6.69 9.63 2.69
C PHE A 49 -6.71 11.12 3.04
N GLN A 50 -6.01 11.47 4.12
CA GLN A 50 -5.83 12.85 4.59
C GLN A 50 -4.37 13.32 4.49
N PRO A 51 -4.11 14.64 4.40
CA PRO A 51 -2.76 15.20 4.49
C PRO A 51 -2.10 14.91 5.85
N TYR A 52 -0.87 14.39 5.84
CA TYR A 52 -0.10 14.05 7.03
C TYR A 52 1.39 14.40 6.86
N ASN A 53 2.23 14.00 7.83
CA ASN A 53 3.66 14.35 7.91
C ASN A 53 4.45 14.08 6.62
N TYR A 54 4.12 12.99 5.92
CA TYR A 54 4.75 12.57 4.67
C TYR A 54 3.71 12.39 3.56
N GLY A 55 2.67 13.22 3.54
CA GLY A 55 1.66 13.22 2.50
C GLY A 55 0.45 12.35 2.83
N PRO A 56 -0.20 11.75 1.83
CA PRO A 56 -1.49 11.07 2.02
C PRO A 56 -1.38 9.91 2.99
N PHE A 57 -2.26 9.88 3.98
CA PHE A 57 -2.30 8.87 5.02
C PHE A 57 -3.74 8.47 5.33
N ASP A 58 -3.95 7.17 5.52
CA ASP A 58 -5.20 6.64 6.07
C ASP A 58 -4.90 5.54 7.09
N VAL A 59 -5.50 5.63 8.28
CA VAL A 59 -5.27 4.67 9.37
C VAL A 59 -5.88 3.29 9.08
N GLY A 60 -6.94 3.23 8.29
CA GLY A 60 -7.60 2.00 7.86
C GLY A 60 -6.70 1.08 7.05
N VAL A 61 -5.69 1.61 6.34
CA VAL A 61 -4.66 0.79 5.68
C VAL A 61 -3.88 -0.03 6.70
N TYR A 62 -3.58 0.53 7.88
CA TYR A 62 -2.88 -0.21 8.93
C TYR A 62 -3.78 -1.23 9.61
N HIS A 63 -5.03 -0.86 9.93
CA HIS A 63 -5.99 -1.82 10.49
C HIS A 63 -6.20 -3.02 9.56
N ASP A 64 -6.22 -2.81 8.25
CA ASP A 64 -6.38 -3.90 7.30
C ASP A 64 -5.10 -4.74 7.15
N VAL A 65 -3.90 -4.14 7.27
CA VAL A 65 -2.63 -4.90 7.37
C VAL A 65 -2.60 -5.76 8.64
N GLU A 66 -2.97 -5.20 9.79
CA GLU A 66 -3.03 -5.91 11.08
C GLU A 66 -4.00 -7.09 10.97
N MET A 67 -5.21 -6.86 10.44
CA MET A 67 -6.17 -7.93 10.17
C MET A 67 -5.59 -9.02 9.26
N LEU A 68 -4.87 -8.66 8.19
CA LEU A 68 -4.22 -9.64 7.31
C LEU A 68 -3.10 -10.41 8.02
N ALA A 69 -2.37 -9.76 8.93
CA ALA A 69 -1.33 -10.39 9.72
C ALA A 69 -1.90 -11.36 10.76
N ASP A 70 -2.99 -10.99 11.44
CA ASP A 70 -3.72 -11.83 12.39
C ASP A 70 -4.29 -13.10 11.71
N ASN A 71 -4.60 -12.99 10.42
CA ASN A 71 -5.03 -14.13 9.57
C ASN A 71 -3.86 -14.88 8.91
N ALA A 72 -2.62 -14.61 9.30
CA ALA A 72 -1.39 -15.22 8.76
C ALA A 72 -1.22 -15.06 7.23
N LEU A 73 -1.78 -14.00 6.63
CA LEU A 73 -1.65 -13.67 5.21
C LEU A 73 -0.51 -12.68 4.94
N VAL A 74 -0.11 -11.93 5.98
CA VAL A 74 0.96 -10.93 5.94
C VAL A 74 1.90 -11.17 7.12
N GLU A 75 3.19 -10.99 6.88
CA GLU A 75 4.24 -11.05 7.89
C GLU A 75 4.79 -9.65 8.17
N LEU A 76 4.94 -9.32 9.46
CA LEU A 76 5.56 -8.07 9.91
C LEU A 76 7.02 -8.34 10.24
N ARG A 77 7.94 -7.94 9.35
CA ARG A 77 9.39 -8.16 9.53
C ARG A 77 10.04 -6.89 10.04
N GLN A 78 10.59 -6.94 11.27
CA GLN A 78 11.34 -5.81 11.81
C GLN A 78 12.61 -5.57 11.00
N ARG A 79 12.88 -4.30 10.69
CA ARG A 79 14.11 -3.88 10.04
C ARG A 79 15.02 -3.29 11.10
N GLY A 80 16.17 -3.94 11.35
CA GLY A 80 17.11 -3.50 12.38
C GLY A 80 17.42 -2.00 12.27
N GLY A 81 17.33 -1.28 13.39
CA GLY A 81 17.58 0.17 13.46
C GLY A 81 16.40 1.08 13.09
N HIS A 82 15.23 0.53 12.75
CA HIS A 82 14.02 1.31 12.49
C HIS A 82 12.88 0.96 13.45
N ASN A 83 12.11 1.97 13.86
CA ASN A 83 10.93 1.79 14.72
C ASN A 83 9.69 1.25 13.98
N TRP A 84 9.86 0.73 12.76
CA TRP A 84 8.76 0.24 11.94
C TRP A 84 9.09 -1.10 11.31
N SER A 85 8.08 -1.95 11.19
CA SER A 85 8.16 -3.24 10.49
C SER A 85 7.87 -3.06 9.01
N SER A 86 8.65 -3.72 8.16
CA SER A 86 8.27 -3.95 6.77
C SER A 86 7.17 -5.00 6.68
N TYR A 87 6.27 -4.84 5.72
CA TYR A 87 5.16 -5.75 5.46
C TYR A 87 5.53 -6.67 4.30
N HIS A 88 5.37 -7.97 4.53
CA HIS A 88 5.72 -9.02 3.58
C HIS A 88 4.54 -9.93 3.39
N ILE A 89 4.38 -10.48 2.19
CA ILE A 89 3.35 -11.48 1.97
C ILE A 89 3.81 -12.83 2.54
N SER A 90 2.93 -13.52 3.27
CA SER A 90 3.21 -14.88 3.74
C SER A 90 2.99 -15.90 2.62
N GLU A 91 3.40 -17.15 2.83
CA GLU A 91 3.12 -18.23 1.89
C GLU A 91 1.60 -18.47 1.70
N THR A 92 0.81 -18.38 2.77
CA THR A 92 -0.66 -18.45 2.71
C THR A 92 -1.24 -17.24 1.97
N GLY A 93 -0.65 -16.06 2.18
CA GLY A 93 -1.00 -14.83 1.45
C GLY A 93 -0.76 -14.95 -0.05
N LYS A 94 0.35 -15.56 -0.47
CA LYS A 94 0.67 -15.79 -1.89
C LYS A 94 -0.41 -16.65 -2.56
N LYS A 95 -0.72 -17.81 -1.98
CA LYS A 95 -1.79 -18.70 -2.48
C LYS A 95 -3.14 -18.00 -2.54
N THR A 96 -3.47 -17.21 -1.52
CA THR A 96 -4.70 -16.42 -1.49
C THR A 96 -4.73 -15.36 -2.60
N SER A 97 -3.60 -14.69 -2.85
CA SER A 97 -3.48 -13.67 -3.89
C SER A 97 -3.63 -14.25 -5.30
N GLU A 98 -3.07 -15.43 -5.55
CA GLU A 98 -3.22 -16.13 -6.83
C GLU A 98 -4.68 -16.40 -7.16
N LEU A 99 -5.48 -16.80 -6.15
CA LEU A 99 -6.93 -16.99 -6.31
C LEU A 99 -7.66 -15.66 -6.50
N LEU A 100 -7.28 -14.63 -5.73
CA LEU A 100 -7.93 -13.31 -5.78
C LEU A 100 -7.72 -12.58 -7.12
N LYS A 101 -6.59 -12.81 -7.80
CA LYS A 101 -6.25 -12.11 -9.05
C LYS A 101 -7.35 -12.16 -10.11
N ASN A 102 -8.10 -13.26 -10.18
CA ASN A 102 -9.18 -13.44 -11.15
C ASN A 102 -10.51 -12.74 -10.76
N SER A 103 -10.62 -12.31 -9.51
CA SER A 103 -11.80 -11.61 -8.96
C SER A 103 -11.61 -10.10 -8.81
N LEU A 104 -10.37 -9.62 -8.92
CA LEU A 104 -10.06 -8.19 -8.91
C LEU A 104 -10.10 -7.63 -10.32
N ASP A 105 -10.33 -6.33 -10.42
CA ASP A 105 -10.26 -5.61 -11.69
C ASP A 105 -8.85 -5.71 -12.29
N SER A 106 -8.75 -6.26 -13.51
CA SER A 106 -7.48 -6.58 -14.15
C SER A 106 -6.64 -5.35 -14.48
N ASP A 107 -7.28 -4.24 -14.84
CA ASP A 107 -6.60 -2.99 -15.19
C ASP A 107 -6.02 -2.33 -13.94
N ALA A 108 -6.78 -2.34 -12.84
CA ALA A 108 -6.32 -1.90 -11.54
C ALA A 108 -5.17 -2.78 -11.02
N VAL A 109 -5.22 -4.11 -11.17
CA VAL A 109 -4.10 -5.01 -10.82
C VAL A 109 -2.86 -4.70 -11.66
N LEU A 110 -3.01 -4.49 -12.98
CA LEU A 110 -1.88 -4.14 -13.85
C LEU A 110 -1.27 -2.79 -13.46
N HIS A 111 -2.11 -1.81 -13.12
CA HIS A 111 -1.64 -0.50 -12.68
C HIS A 111 -0.94 -0.56 -11.31
N LEU A 112 -1.54 -1.25 -10.34
CA LEU A 112 -0.93 -1.53 -9.04
C LEU A 112 0.43 -2.20 -9.22
N THR A 113 0.53 -3.12 -10.18
CA THR A 113 1.78 -3.81 -10.45
C THR A 113 2.90 -2.84 -10.85
N LYS A 114 2.60 -1.92 -11.77
CA LYS A 114 3.53 -0.87 -12.22
C LYS A 114 3.88 0.08 -11.08
N LEU A 115 2.88 0.48 -10.27
CA LEU A 115 3.09 1.37 -9.13
C LEU A 115 4.02 0.77 -8.09
N VAL A 116 3.81 -0.48 -7.70
CA VAL A 116 4.65 -1.17 -6.71
C VAL A 116 6.09 -1.24 -7.18
N LYS A 117 6.32 -1.63 -8.45
CA LYS A 117 7.68 -1.69 -9.01
C LYS A 117 8.37 -0.33 -9.10
N LEU A 118 7.63 0.73 -9.44
CA LEU A 118 8.16 2.09 -9.40
C LEU A 118 8.51 2.51 -7.96
N ILE A 119 7.64 2.22 -7.00
CA ILE A 119 7.83 2.59 -5.60
C ILE A 119 9.04 1.87 -4.97
N GLN A 120 9.31 0.63 -5.37
CA GLN A 120 10.50 -0.12 -4.95
C GLN A 120 11.79 0.43 -5.59
N SER A 121 11.72 1.04 -6.77
CA SER A 121 12.90 1.51 -7.51
C SER A 121 13.32 2.97 -7.22
N VAL A 122 12.53 3.73 -6.46
CA VAL A 122 12.82 5.14 -6.14
C VAL A 122 13.08 5.33 -4.65
N SER A 123 13.85 6.36 -4.30
CA SER A 123 14.04 6.76 -2.91
C SER A 123 12.74 7.29 -2.30
N PHE A 124 12.65 7.23 -0.98
CA PHE A 124 11.53 7.81 -0.23
C PHE A 124 11.33 9.30 -0.55
N GLN A 125 12.41 10.07 -0.65
CA GLN A 125 12.37 11.50 -1.00
C GLN A 125 11.75 11.71 -2.39
N THR A 126 12.18 10.92 -3.39
CA THR A 126 11.66 11.00 -4.76
C THR A 126 10.18 10.64 -4.80
N LEU A 127 9.76 9.60 -4.08
CA LEU A 127 8.36 9.20 -3.99
C LEU A 127 7.48 10.31 -3.42
N ILE A 128 7.86 10.86 -2.26
CA ILE A 128 7.10 11.92 -1.60
C ILE A 128 7.08 13.20 -2.43
N GLY A 129 8.23 13.62 -2.99
CA GLY A 129 8.30 14.79 -3.85
C GLY A 129 7.41 14.68 -5.08
N SER A 130 7.35 13.50 -5.70
CA SER A 130 6.47 13.23 -6.85
C SER A 130 4.99 13.32 -6.47
N ILE A 131 4.61 12.83 -5.28
CA ILE A 131 3.24 12.95 -4.77
C ILE A 131 2.88 14.41 -4.51
N TYR A 132 3.75 15.21 -3.90
CA TYR A 132 3.45 16.62 -3.66
C TYR A 132 3.37 17.45 -4.93
N LYS A 133 4.17 17.11 -5.94
CA LYS A 133 4.07 17.76 -7.26
C LYS A 133 2.72 17.48 -7.93
N LYS A 134 2.20 16.26 -7.79
CA LYS A 134 0.94 15.85 -8.42
C LYS A 134 -0.32 16.17 -7.58
N TYR A 135 -0.20 16.12 -6.27
CA TYR A 135 -1.29 16.31 -5.29
C TYR A 135 -0.84 17.27 -4.18
N PRO A 136 -0.68 18.56 -4.48
CA PRO A 136 -0.14 19.56 -3.55
C PRO A 136 -0.97 19.71 -2.27
N GLU A 137 -2.26 19.37 -2.30
CA GLU A 137 -3.14 19.40 -1.13
C GLU A 137 -2.67 18.48 0.01
N TYR A 138 -1.92 17.42 -0.30
CA TYR A 138 -1.36 16.51 0.71
C TYR A 138 -0.06 17.01 1.33
N LYS A 139 0.50 18.13 0.87
CA LYS A 139 1.70 18.75 1.46
C LYS A 139 1.42 19.58 2.71
N LYS A 140 0.17 19.97 2.96
CA LYS A 140 -0.23 20.99 3.97
C LYS A 140 0.34 20.75 5.38
N ASN A 141 0.40 19.49 5.81
CA ASN A 141 0.89 19.10 7.15
C ASN A 141 2.29 18.49 7.11
N SER A 142 3.02 18.65 6.01
CA SER A 142 4.27 17.92 5.82
C SER A 142 5.40 18.50 6.65
N ILE A 143 6.12 17.61 7.35
CA ILE A 143 7.40 17.92 8.00
C ILE A 143 8.59 17.74 7.04
N PHE A 144 8.32 17.33 5.80
CA PHE A 144 9.33 17.16 4.76
C PHE A 144 9.77 18.54 4.27
N LYS A 145 11.04 18.88 4.51
CA LYS A 145 11.66 20.08 3.95
C LYS A 145 12.23 19.71 2.58
N ASP A 146 11.65 20.26 1.51
CA ASP A 146 12.30 20.26 0.21
C ASP A 146 13.66 20.94 0.41
N ARG A 147 14.75 20.19 0.17
CA ARG A 147 16.10 20.78 0.09
C ARG A 147 16.31 21.34 -1.30
#